data_AF-A0A0A3I3E5-F1
#
_entry.id   AF-A0A0A3I3E5-F1
#
_cell.length_a   1.000
_cell.length_b   1.000
_cell.length_c   1.000
_cell.angle_alpha   90.00
_cell.angle_beta   90.00
_cell.angle_gamma   90.00
#
_symmetry.space_group_name_H-M   'P 1'
#
loop_
_entity.id
_entity.type
_entity.pdbx_description
1 polymer ?
#
loop_
_entity_poly.entity_id
_entity_poly.type
_entity_poly.pdbx_seq_one_letter_code
_entity_poly.pdbx_strand_id
1 'polypeptide(L)'
;MNRRYLFLLIALLSTVILVSCSNEPEREEVIEARDDQYGEIRSVAWDFIQQNDWHTRADENWESAKVEKILADDRYEILDPTVEGKEVFSVSFKDIENVVVGTPQILVDPKTKKVVGYMLGE
;
A
#
# COMPACT_ATOMS: atom_id res chain seq x y z
N MET A 1 10.74 -43.14 -40.96
CA MET A 1 10.77 -41.67 -40.76
C MET A 1 12.22 -41.24 -40.73
N ASN A 2 12.68 -40.54 -41.77
CA ASN A 2 14.12 -40.46 -42.09
C ASN A 2 14.86 -39.58 -41.07
N ARG A 3 16.00 -40.07 -40.56
CA ARG A 3 16.87 -39.43 -39.57
C ARG A 3 17.23 -37.97 -39.90
N ARG A 4 17.18 -37.58 -41.17
CA ARG A 4 17.37 -36.20 -41.66
C ARG A 4 16.23 -35.24 -41.29
N TYR A 5 14.98 -35.72 -41.23
CA TYR A 5 13.84 -34.90 -40.80
C TYR A 5 13.76 -34.73 -39.28
N LEU A 6 14.32 -35.67 -38.52
CA LEU A 6 14.42 -35.58 -37.07
C LEU A 6 15.31 -34.40 -36.63
N PHE A 7 16.44 -34.18 -37.31
CA PHE A 7 17.32 -33.04 -37.04
C PHE A 7 16.70 -31.70 -37.45
N LEU A 8 15.91 -31.66 -38.53
CA LEU A 8 15.18 -30.45 -38.95
C LEU A 8 14.05 -30.08 -37.98
N LEU A 9 13.38 -31.07 -37.38
CA LEU A 9 12.36 -30.85 -36.33
C LEU A 9 12.97 -30.32 -35.02
N ILE A 10 14.16 -30.78 -34.64
CA ILE A 10 14.86 -30.33 -33.42
C ILE A 10 15.36 -28.88 -33.56
N ALA A 11 15.84 -28.50 -34.76
CA ALA A 11 16.29 -27.13 -35.02
C ALA A 11 15.14 -26.10 -34.98
N LEU A 12 13.93 -26.49 -35.38
CA LEU A 12 12.75 -25.61 -35.38
C LEU A 12 12.20 -25.36 -33.95
N LEU A 13 12.43 -26.27 -33.02
CA LEU A 13 11.91 -26.18 -31.64
C LEU A 13 12.75 -25.28 -30.72
N SER A 14 13.96 -24.90 -31.16
CA SER A 14 14.96 -24.23 -30.32
C SER A 14 14.80 -22.70 -30.23
N THR A 15 13.81 -22.11 -30.92
CA THR A 15 13.64 -20.64 -30.98
C THR A 15 12.63 -20.08 -29.97
N VAL A 16 12.04 -20.90 -29.09
CA VAL A 16 10.92 -20.47 -28.23
C VAL A 16 11.34 -20.07 -26.81
N ILE A 17 12.62 -20.13 -26.43
CA ILE A 17 13.04 -19.82 -25.06
C ILE A 17 13.81 -18.50 -25.00
N LEU A 18 13.10 -17.40 -25.20
CA LEU A 18 13.47 -16.09 -24.67
C LEU A 18 12.28 -15.51 -23.91
N VAL A 19 11.91 -16.17 -22.81
CA VAL A 19 11.05 -15.56 -21.79
C VAL A 19 11.92 -14.55 -21.05
N SER A 20 11.71 -13.28 -21.35
CA SER A 20 12.25 -12.14 -20.61
C SER A 20 11.75 -12.23 -19.16
N CYS A 21 12.64 -12.49 -18.21
CA CYS A 21 12.39 -12.09 -16.82
C CYS A 21 12.43 -10.56 -16.79
N SER A 22 11.28 -9.91 -16.96
CA SER A 22 11.14 -8.55 -16.47
C SER A 22 11.12 -8.64 -14.95
N ASN A 23 12.25 -8.34 -14.33
CA ASN A 23 12.23 -7.90 -12.94
C ASN A 23 11.48 -6.58 -12.97
N GLU A 24 10.18 -6.61 -12.68
CA GLU A 24 9.47 -5.40 -12.28
C GLU A 24 10.16 -4.92 -11.01
N PRO A 25 10.71 -3.69 -10.97
CA PRO A 25 10.87 -3.05 -9.69
C PRO A 25 9.46 -2.96 -9.12
N GLU A 26 9.25 -3.52 -7.91
CA GLU A 26 8.09 -3.25 -7.07
C GLU A 26 7.93 -1.73 -7.03
N ARG A 27 7.06 -1.24 -7.89
CA ARG A 27 6.75 0.17 -7.97
C ARG A 27 5.79 0.35 -6.80
N GLU A 28 6.27 0.96 -5.71
CA GLU A 28 5.40 1.57 -4.72
C GLU A 28 4.44 2.46 -5.51
N GLU A 29 3.24 1.94 -5.74
CA GLU A 29 2.15 2.69 -6.33
C GLU A 29 1.74 3.71 -5.28
N VAL A 30 2.44 4.84 -5.28
CA VAL A 30 1.98 6.09 -4.71
C VAL A 30 0.78 6.51 -5.58
N ILE A 31 -0.37 5.91 -5.32
CA ILE A 31 -1.61 6.32 -5.96
C ILE A 31 -2.03 7.60 -5.25
N GLU A 32 -1.72 8.76 -5.82
CA GLU A 32 -2.44 9.99 -5.53
C GLU A 32 -3.87 9.85 -6.06
N ALA A 33 -4.68 9.05 -5.37
CA ALA A 33 -6.03 8.72 -5.81
C ALA A 33 -6.95 9.92 -5.57
N ARG A 34 -7.10 10.76 -6.58
CA ARG A 34 -8.25 11.68 -6.67
C ARG A 34 -9.53 10.95 -7.14
N ASP A 35 -9.52 9.62 -7.12
CA ASP A 35 -10.64 8.76 -7.49
C ASP A 35 -11.33 8.20 -6.24
N ASP A 36 -12.65 8.12 -6.32
CA ASP A 36 -13.62 7.71 -5.28
C ASP A 36 -13.31 6.41 -4.50
N GLN A 37 -12.40 5.58 -5.00
CA GLN A 37 -12.09 4.24 -4.51
C GLN A 37 -11.66 4.19 -3.03
N TYR A 38 -10.98 5.23 -2.53
CA TYR A 38 -10.42 5.25 -1.17
C TYR A 38 -11.12 6.23 -0.22
N GLY A 39 -12.23 6.84 -0.64
CA GLY A 39 -12.96 7.81 0.19
C GLY A 39 -13.34 7.27 1.57
N GLU A 40 -13.85 6.04 1.62
CA GLU A 40 -14.20 5.36 2.87
C GLU A 40 -12.96 5.10 3.75
N ILE A 41 -11.84 4.67 3.14
CA ILE A 41 -10.58 4.41 3.87
C ILE A 41 -10.05 5.70 4.51
N ARG A 42 -10.06 6.80 3.76
CA ARG A 42 -9.65 8.12 4.26
C ARG A 42 -10.58 8.62 5.36
N SER A 43 -11.89 8.47 5.19
CA SER A 43 -12.88 8.89 6.19
C SER A 43 -12.70 8.13 7.50
N VAL A 44 -12.55 6.81 7.45
CA VAL A 44 -12.33 5.99 8.65
C VAL A 44 -11.04 6.39 9.37
N ALA A 45 -9.96 6.61 8.62
CA ALA A 45 -8.70 7.07 9.21
C ALA A 45 -8.82 8.48 9.81
N TRP A 46 -9.54 9.39 9.14
CA TRP A 46 -9.77 10.75 9.63
C TRP A 46 -10.62 10.78 10.91
N ASP A 47 -11.65 9.95 11.00
CA ASP A 47 -12.45 9.81 12.22
C ASP A 47 -11.59 9.35 13.40
N PHE A 48 -10.63 8.47 13.16
CA PHE A 48 -9.70 8.02 14.20
C PHE A 48 -8.72 9.13 14.62
N ILE A 49 -8.21 9.93 13.67
CA ILE A 49 -7.41 11.14 13.96
C ILE A 49 -8.20 12.12 14.85
N GLN A 50 -9.50 12.31 14.58
CA GLN A 50 -10.36 13.18 15.39
C GLN A 50 -10.58 12.61 16.80
N GLN A 51 -10.88 11.32 16.93
CA GLN A 51 -11.13 10.65 18.22
C GLN A 51 -9.93 10.68 19.17
N ASN A 52 -8.72 10.78 18.63
CA ASN A 52 -7.48 10.84 19.40
C ASN A 52 -6.91 12.27 19.55
N ASP A 53 -7.70 13.31 19.20
CA ASP A 53 -7.30 14.73 19.24
C ASP A 53 -6.06 15.08 18.39
N TRP A 54 -5.71 14.24 17.41
CA TRP A 54 -4.56 14.44 16.52
C TRP A 54 -4.86 15.33 15.32
N HIS A 55 -6.13 15.63 15.06
CA HIS A 55 -6.58 16.51 13.98
C HIS A 55 -5.94 17.91 14.04
N THR A 56 -5.51 18.34 15.22
CA THR A 56 -4.80 19.62 15.45
C THR A 56 -3.41 19.69 14.81
N ARG A 57 -2.90 18.57 14.27
CA ARG A 57 -1.58 18.47 13.62
C ARG A 57 -1.68 18.30 12.10
N ALA A 58 -2.89 18.06 11.60
CA ALA A 58 -3.16 17.66 10.23
C ALA A 58 -3.92 18.76 9.46
N ASP A 59 -3.59 18.93 8.18
CA ASP A 59 -4.36 19.72 7.24
C ASP A 59 -5.77 19.12 7.11
N GLU A 60 -6.81 19.96 7.23
CA GLU A 60 -8.22 19.53 7.24
C GLU A 60 -8.68 18.93 5.90
N ASN A 61 -7.88 19.07 4.83
CA ASN A 61 -8.14 18.46 3.53
C ASN A 61 -7.88 16.94 3.52
N TRP A 62 -8.52 16.21 4.42
CA TRP A 62 -8.37 14.77 4.63
C TRP A 62 -8.70 13.94 3.38
N GLU A 63 -9.57 14.44 2.50
CA GLU A 63 -9.92 13.80 1.22
C GLU A 63 -8.71 13.63 0.29
N SER A 64 -7.67 14.45 0.47
CA SER A 64 -6.41 14.40 -0.27
C SER A 64 -5.35 13.48 0.33
N ALA A 65 -5.65 12.82 1.46
CA ALA A 65 -4.71 11.94 2.16
C ALA A 65 -4.15 10.85 1.24
N LYS A 66 -2.86 10.58 1.38
CA LYS A 66 -2.16 9.54 0.64
C LYS A 66 -2.57 8.18 1.20
N VAL A 67 -2.88 7.23 0.32
CA VAL A 67 -3.23 5.86 0.71
C VAL A 67 -2.30 4.89 0.01
N GLU A 68 -1.62 4.04 0.77
CA GLU A 68 -0.65 3.07 0.28
C GLU A 68 -0.94 1.67 0.84
N LYS A 69 -0.62 0.62 0.10
CA LYS A 69 -0.65 -0.74 0.63
C LYS A 69 0.70 -1.07 1.24
N ILE A 70 0.71 -1.55 2.47
CA ILE A 70 1.92 -1.94 3.19
C ILE A 70 1.69 -3.23 3.97
N LEU A 71 2.76 -3.85 4.48
CA LEU A 71 2.65 -4.88 5.51
C LEU A 71 2.58 -4.23 6.89
N ALA A 72 1.64 -4.66 7.73
CA ALA A 72 1.62 -4.28 9.13
C ALA A 72 2.77 -4.97 9.87
N ASP A 73 3.78 -4.21 10.27
CA ASP A 73 4.98 -4.69 10.97
C ASP A 73 5.14 -4.04 12.35
N ASP A 74 6.26 -4.34 13.02
CA ASP A 74 6.56 -3.94 14.39
C ASP A 74 6.88 -2.45 14.56
N ARG A 75 6.94 -1.67 13.47
CA ARG A 75 7.09 -0.21 13.54
C ARG A 75 5.79 0.48 13.95
N TYR A 76 4.67 -0.21 13.83
CA TYR A 76 3.34 0.32 14.14
C TYR A 76 2.86 -0.17 15.50
N GLU A 77 2.07 0.65 16.18
CA GLU A 77 1.25 0.20 17.28
C GLU A 77 0.05 -0.58 16.71
N ILE A 78 0.09 -1.91 16.81
CA ILE A 78 -0.93 -2.82 16.29
C ILE A 78 -2.07 -2.95 17.31
N LEU A 79 -3.27 -2.49 16.93
CA LEU A 79 -4.50 -2.56 17.73
C LEU A 79 -5.25 -3.90 17.54
N ASP A 80 -5.14 -4.49 16.35
CA ASP A 80 -5.67 -5.82 16.05
C ASP A 80 -4.51 -6.77 15.70
N PRO A 81 -4.06 -7.63 16.64
CA PRO A 81 -2.94 -8.54 16.41
C PRO A 81 -3.16 -9.53 15.25
N THR A 82 -4.40 -9.72 14.81
CA THR A 82 -4.68 -10.62 13.68
C THR A 82 -4.19 -10.08 12.36
N VAL A 83 -3.82 -8.80 12.25
CA VAL A 83 -3.31 -8.19 11.01
C VAL A 83 -1.79 -8.17 10.92
N GLU A 84 -1.07 -8.58 11.96
CA GLU A 84 0.39 -8.57 11.95
C GLU A 84 0.95 -9.43 10.80
N GLY A 85 1.87 -8.85 10.02
CA GLY A 85 2.45 -9.44 8.82
C GLY A 85 1.50 -9.51 7.61
N LYS A 86 0.30 -8.90 7.67
CA LYS A 86 -0.66 -8.85 6.55
C LYS A 86 -0.66 -7.49 5.86
N GLU A 87 -1.13 -7.50 4.62
CA GLU A 87 -1.35 -6.28 3.85
C GLU A 87 -2.50 -5.45 4.42
N VAL A 88 -2.23 -4.17 4.67
CA VAL A 88 -3.18 -3.16 5.14
C VAL A 88 -3.03 -1.87 4.32
N PHE A 89 -3.99 -0.97 4.42
CA PHE A 89 -3.84 0.38 3.90
C PHE A 89 -3.19 1.29 4.95
N SER A 90 -2.09 1.95 4.61
CA SER A 90 -1.56 3.08 5.37
C SER A 90 -2.14 4.38 4.80
N VAL A 91 -2.68 5.21 5.69
CA VAL A 91 -3.23 6.53 5.36
C VAL A 91 -2.37 7.60 6.00
N SER A 92 -1.80 8.47 5.18
CA SER A 92 -0.97 9.59 5.61
C SER A 92 -1.64 10.91 5.29
N PHE A 93 -1.83 11.73 6.31
CA PHE A 93 -2.36 13.08 6.19
C PHE A 93 -1.21 14.08 6.11
N LYS A 94 -1.46 15.20 5.43
CA LYS A 94 -0.49 16.28 5.36
C LYS A 94 -0.48 17.01 6.70
N ASP A 95 0.71 17.33 7.20
CA ASP A 95 0.85 18.12 8.41
C ASP A 95 0.53 19.61 8.17
N ILE A 96 0.02 20.28 9.21
CA ILE A 96 -0.01 21.75 9.22
C ILE A 96 1.40 22.30 9.42
N GLU A 97 1.62 23.54 8.98
CA GLU A 97 2.94 24.17 9.12
C GLU A 97 3.35 24.34 10.59
N ASN A 98 4.63 24.13 10.87
CA ASN A 98 5.26 24.35 12.18
C ASN A 98 4.74 23.46 13.34
N VAL A 99 4.30 22.24 13.05
CA VAL A 99 4.06 21.23 14.09
C VAL A 99 5.38 20.69 14.66
N VAL A 100 5.39 20.40 15.96
CA VAL A 100 6.54 19.78 16.65
C VAL A 100 6.50 18.26 16.54
N VAL A 101 5.30 17.69 16.38
CA VAL A 101 5.06 16.26 16.22
C VAL A 101 4.13 16.12 15.03
N GLY A 102 4.53 15.35 14.02
CA GLY A 102 3.74 15.10 12.83
C GLY A 102 2.41 14.39 13.10
N THR A 103 1.57 14.36 12.08
CA THR A 103 0.33 13.62 12.09
C THR A 103 0.63 12.12 12.02
N PRO A 104 0.00 11.30 12.87
CA PRO A 104 0.17 9.85 12.80
C PRO A 104 -0.26 9.26 11.45
N GLN A 105 0.45 8.22 11.03
CA GLN A 105 0.01 7.35 9.94
C GLN A 105 -0.96 6.31 10.49
N ILE A 106 -2.07 6.09 9.78
CA ILE A 106 -3.15 5.22 10.25
C ILE A 106 -3.25 3.97 9.38
N LEU A 107 -3.34 2.79 10.03
CA LEU A 107 -3.51 1.52 9.35
C LEU A 107 -4.98 1.11 9.33
N VAL A 108 -5.50 0.80 8.14
CA VAL A 108 -6.88 0.37 7.92
C VAL A 108 -6.90 -1.00 7.25
N ASP A 109 -7.66 -1.94 7.82
CA ASP A 109 -7.84 -3.25 7.22
C ASP A 109 -8.69 -3.15 5.93
N PRO A 110 -8.22 -3.71 4.80
CA PRO A 110 -8.85 -3.51 3.51
C PRO A 110 -10.22 -4.20 3.37
N LYS A 111 -10.50 -5.23 4.19
CA LYS A 111 -11.72 -6.05 4.14
C LYS A 111 -12.80 -5.51 5.06
N THR A 112 -12.42 -5.17 6.28
CA THR A 112 -13.34 -4.76 7.35
C THR A 112 -13.49 -3.25 7.44
N LYS A 113 -12.61 -2.48 6.79
CA LYS A 113 -12.61 -1.01 6.81
C LYS A 113 -12.50 -0.45 8.23
N LYS A 114 -11.74 -1.12 9.09
CA LYS A 114 -11.50 -0.72 10.49
C LYS A 114 -10.06 -0.27 10.66
N VAL A 115 -9.84 0.67 11.57
CA VAL A 115 -8.49 1.00 12.02
C VAL A 115 -7.93 -0.17 12.82
N VAL A 116 -6.73 -0.61 12.46
CA VAL A 116 -6.06 -1.79 13.04
C VAL A 116 -4.66 -1.48 13.59
N GLY A 117 -4.20 -0.25 13.41
CA GLY A 117 -2.95 0.23 13.98
C GLY A 117 -2.64 1.67 13.60
N TYR A 118 -1.56 2.21 14.15
CA TYR A 118 -1.03 3.52 13.77
C TYR A 118 0.47 3.63 14.08
N MET A 119 1.12 4.64 13.50
CA MET A 119 2.49 5.05 13.85
C MET A 119 2.47 6.55 14.11
N LEU A 120 3.00 6.99 15.25
CA LEU A 120 3.07 8.41 15.58
C LEU A 120 3.99 9.13 14.59
N GLY A 121 3.61 10.36 14.21
CA GLY A 121 4.45 11.20 13.36
C GLY A 121 5.71 11.64 14.12
N GLU A 122 6.81 11.80 13.36
CA GLU A 122 8.06 12.37 13.85
C GLU A 122 7.99 13.89 14.06
#